data_AF-A0A3P7RFM9-F1
#
_entry.id   AF-A0A3P7RFM9-F1
#
_cell.length_a   1.000
_cell.length_b   1.000
_cell.length_c   1.000
_cell.angle_alpha   90.00
_cell.angle_beta   90.00
_cell.angle_gamma   90.00
#
_symmetry.space_group_name_H-M   'P 1'
#
loop_
_entity.id
_entity.type
_entity.pdbx_description
1 polymer ?
#
loop_
_entity_poly.entity_id
_entity_poly.type
_entity_poly.pdbx_seq_one_letter_code
_entity_poly.pdbx_strand_id
1 'polypeptide(L)'
;MQASGDTTIGGAPAIPTRQYLDQTVVPILLQALGALAKERPPNPIDYLANYLLKEKERFANPTPPQQQQQQQQQQTNESSH
;
A
#
# COMPACT_ATOMS: atom_id res chain seq x y z
N MET A 1 15.08 39.54 19.57
CA MET A 1 15.07 38.17 20.14
C MET A 1 14.03 37.41 19.31
N GLN A 2 14.33 36.81 18.16
CA GLN A 2 15.13 35.59 17.83
C GLN A 2 14.59 34.28 18.42
N ALA A 3 14.58 33.25 17.55
CA ALA A 3 14.12 31.84 17.64
C ALA A 3 12.62 31.67 17.32
N SER A 4 12.18 31.39 16.08
CA SER A 4 12.62 30.37 15.11
C SER A 4 12.61 28.97 15.73
N GLY A 5 11.50 28.27 15.52
CA GLY A 5 11.33 26.83 15.74
C GLY A 5 10.70 26.20 14.50
N ASP A 6 11.24 26.51 13.32
CA ASP A 6 11.15 25.64 12.16
C ASP A 6 12.02 24.41 12.45
N THR A 7 11.39 23.27 12.69
CA THR A 7 12.07 21.97 12.66
C THR A 7 11.57 21.22 11.44
N THR A 8 12.21 21.50 10.32
CA THR A 8 12.27 20.61 9.16
C THR A 8 13.03 19.34 9.54
N ILE A 9 12.39 18.17 9.59
CA ILE A 9 12.99 16.88 9.15
C ILE A 9 11.88 15.98 8.58
N GLY A 10 12.15 15.41 7.41
CA GLY A 10 11.20 14.77 6.50
C GLY A 10 10.44 13.55 7.03
N GLY A 11 9.30 13.32 6.41
CA GLY A 11 8.60 12.06 6.43
C GLY A 11 7.61 12.09 5.28
N ALA A 12 7.83 11.26 4.25
CA ALA A 12 6.74 10.86 3.38
C ALA A 12 5.52 10.55 4.28
N PRO A 13 4.28 10.87 3.89
CA PRO A 13 3.13 10.53 4.72
C PRO A 13 3.23 9.04 5.02
N ALA A 14 3.62 8.72 6.25
CA ALA A 14 3.79 7.34 6.65
C ALA A 14 2.38 6.79 6.58
N ILE A 15 2.14 5.98 5.54
CA ILE A 15 0.83 5.39 5.33
C ILE A 15 0.47 4.75 6.68
N PRO A 16 -0.68 5.13 7.29
CA PRO A 16 -1.06 4.59 8.58
C PRO A 16 -0.92 3.07 8.54
N THR A 17 -0.33 2.46 9.56
CA THR A 17 0.05 1.03 9.54
C THR A 17 -1.06 0.13 9.01
N ARG A 18 -2.30 0.41 9.40
CA ARG A 18 -3.50 -0.29 8.92
C ARG A 18 -3.66 -0.21 7.41
N GLN A 19 -3.54 0.98 6.82
CA GLN A 19 -3.67 1.19 5.39
C GLN A 19 -2.52 0.52 4.62
N TYR A 20 -1.30 0.52 5.16
CA TYR A 20 -0.19 -0.23 4.55
C TYR A 20 -0.52 -1.72 4.52
N LEU A 21 -0.93 -2.30 5.64
CA LEU A 21 -1.29 -3.72 5.71
C LEU A 21 -2.48 -4.06 4.79
N ASP A 22 -3.52 -3.21 4.78
CA ASP A 22 -4.71 -3.35 3.94
C ASP A 22 -4.36 -3.37 2.44
N GLN A 23 -3.35 -2.60 2.03
CA GLN A 23 -2.93 -2.50 0.63
C GLN A 23 -1.90 -3.56 0.23
N THR A 24 -1.07 -4.06 1.16
CA THR A 24 0.02 -4.98 0.83
C THR A 24 -0.32 -6.44 1.07
N VAL A 25 -0.84 -6.80 2.26
CA VAL A 25 -0.85 -8.20 2.73
C VAL A 25 -2.24 -8.70 3.14
N VAL A 26 -3.16 -7.83 3.52
CA VAL A 26 -4.50 -8.24 3.98
C VAL A 26 -5.29 -8.99 2.89
N PRO A 27 -5.30 -8.59 1.60
CA PRO A 27 -6.09 -9.29 0.59
C PRO A 27 -5.65 -10.75 0.42
N ILE A 28 -4.34 -10.99 0.34
CA ILE A 28 -3.78 -12.34 0.20
C ILE A 28 -3.98 -13.16 1.47
N LEU A 29 -3.86 -12.55 2.65
CA LEU A 29 -4.12 -13.21 3.94
C LEU A 29 -5.58 -13.65 4.07
N LEU A 30 -6.54 -12.80 3.71
CA LEU A 30 -7.96 -13.15 3.75
C LEU A 30 -8.28 -14.32 2.80
N GLN A 31 -7.74 -14.31 1.59
CA GLN A 31 -7.95 -15.40 0.63
C GLN A 31 -7.33 -16.72 1.13
N ALA A 32 -6.12 -16.65 1.68
CA ALA A 32 -5.42 -17.81 2.23
C ALA A 32 -6.14 -18.40 3.45
N LEU A 33 -6.62 -17.55 4.38
CA LEU A 33 -7.41 -17.96 5.54
C LEU A 33 -8.74 -18.59 5.13
N GLY A 34 -9.40 -18.09 4.07
CA GLY A 34 -10.61 -18.70 3.53
C GLY A 34 -10.38 -20.12 2.99
N ALA A 35 -9.28 -20.31 2.25
CA ALA A 35 -8.88 -21.63 1.75
C ALA A 35 -8.52 -22.59 2.91
N LEU A 36 -7.74 -22.10 3.87
CA LEU A 36 -7.37 -22.83 5.08
C LEU A 36 -8.59 -23.32 5.87
N ALA A 37 -9.57 -22.45 6.09
CA ALA A 37 -10.78 -22.77 6.85
C ALA A 37 -11.65 -23.82 6.15
N LYS A 38 -11.61 -23.86 4.82
CA LYS A 38 -12.34 -24.82 3.98
C LYS A 38 -11.66 -26.19 3.94
N GLU A 39 -10.34 -26.23 3.74
CA GLU A 39 -9.60 -27.49 3.60
C GLU A 39 -9.22 -28.13 4.94
N ARG A 40 -9.02 -27.33 5.99
CA ARG A 40 -8.56 -27.76 7.31
C ARG A 40 -7.39 -28.76 7.25
N PRO A 41 -6.26 -28.38 6.61
CA PRO A 41 -5.11 -29.25 6.48
C PRO A 41 -4.49 -29.57 7.86
N PRO A 42 -3.77 -30.70 7.98
CA PRO A 42 -3.13 -31.11 9.24
C PRO A 42 -2.08 -30.10 9.74
N ASN A 43 -1.40 -29.41 8.82
CA ASN A 43 -0.39 -28.39 9.12
C ASN A 43 -0.87 -27.02 8.61
N PRO A 44 -1.67 -26.28 9.40
CA PRO A 44 -2.28 -25.04 8.93
C PRO A 44 -1.27 -23.92 8.64
N ILE A 45 -0.18 -23.85 9.41
CA ILE A 45 0.86 -22.83 9.23
C ILE A 45 1.60 -23.05 7.90
N ASP A 46 2.04 -24.28 7.62
CA ASP A 46 2.74 -24.60 6.38
C ASP A 46 1.87 -24.36 5.15
N TYR A 47 0.58 -24.74 5.23
CA TYR A 47 -0.37 -24.47 4.17
C TYR A 47 -0.49 -22.97 3.90
N LEU A 48 -0.66 -22.16 4.95
CA LEU A 48 -0.78 -20.71 4.84
C LEU A 48 0.48 -20.10 4.22
N ALA A 49 1.66 -20.45 4.72
CA ALA A 49 2.93 -19.95 4.19
C ALA A 49 3.12 -20.30 2.71
N ASN A 50 2.86 -21.55 2.34
CA ASN A 50 2.94 -22.01 0.95
C ASN A 50 1.93 -21.27 0.05
N TYR A 51 0.72 -21.02 0.55
CA TYR A 51 -0.29 -20.24 -0.18
C TYR A 51 0.19 -18.83 -0.47
N LEU A 52 0.73 -18.14 0.55
CA LEU A 52 1.26 -16.79 0.40
C LEU A 52 2.41 -16.76 -0.62
N LEU A 53 3.36 -17.69 -0.54
CA LEU A 53 4.50 -17.77 -1.45
C LEU A 53 4.08 -18.03 -2.90
N LYS A 54 3.07 -18.86 -3.11
CA LYS A 54 2.53 -19.20 -4.44
C LYS A 54 1.80 -18.03 -5.07
N GLU A 55 1.03 -17.28 -4.28
CA GLU A 55 0.16 -16.21 -4.79
C GLU A 55 0.80 -14.82 -4.72
N LYS A 56 1.95 -14.64 -4.05
CA LYS A 56 2.59 -13.32 -3.81
C LYS A 56 2.71 -12.43 -5.06
N GLU A 57 3.05 -13.00 -6.22
CA GLU A 57 3.21 -12.24 -7.47
C GLU A 57 1.88 -11.66 -7.96
N ARG A 58 0.77 -12.36 -7.71
CA ARG A 58 -0.58 -11.93 -8.10
C ARG A 58 -1.08 -10.75 -7.26
N PHE A 59 -0.53 -10.58 -6.05
CA PHE A 59 -0.92 -9.56 -5.09
C PHE A 59 0.14 -8.46 -4.89
N ALA A 60 1.35 -8.63 -5.43
CA ALA A 60 2.47 -7.69 -5.29
C ALA A 60 2.31 -6.37 -6.06
N ASN A 61 1.19 -6.14 -6.77
CA ASN A 61 1.03 -5.01 -7.68
C ASN A 61 -0.02 -3.98 -7.23
N PRO A 62 0.14 -3.27 -6.10
CA PRO A 62 -0.53 -2.00 -5.90
C PRO A 62 0.30 -0.91 -6.56
N THR A 63 0.08 -0.64 -7.86
CA THR A 63 0.62 0.55 -8.50
C THR A 63 -0.02 1.77 -7.84
N PRO A 64 0.71 2.62 -7.10
CA PRO A 64 0.12 3.82 -6.54
C PRO A 64 -0.23 4.79 -7.67
N PRO A 65 -1.48 5.29 -7.77
CA PRO A 65 -1.83 6.32 -8.73
C PRO A 65 -1.35 7.68 -8.20
N GLN A 66 -0.08 8.00 -8.43
CA GLN A 66 0.44 9.35 -8.15
C GLN A 66 1.33 9.80 -9.30
N GLN A 67 0.75 10.58 -10.23
CA GLN A 67 1.44 11.70 -10.91
C GLN A 67 0.59 12.47 -11.94
N GLN A 68 -0.62 12.04 -12.31
CA GLN A 68 -1.32 12.67 -13.44
C GLN A 68 -2.10 13.97 -13.12
N GLN A 69 -2.22 14.38 -11.86
CA GLN A 69 -3.03 15.56 -11.50
C GLN A 69 -2.24 16.89 -11.44
N GLN A 70 -0.91 16.87 -11.58
CA GLN A 70 -0.10 18.10 -11.57
C GLN A 70 0.13 18.74 -12.95
N GLN A 71 -0.19 18.08 -14.06
CA GLN A 71 -0.01 18.67 -15.40
C GLN A 71 -1.17 19.57 -15.85
N GLN A 72 -2.34 19.52 -15.21
CA GLN A 72 -3.51 20.27 -15.69
C GLN A 72 -3.58 21.72 -15.19
N GLN A 73 -2.77 22.11 -14.19
CA GLN A 73 -2.71 23.50 -13.70
C GLN A 73 -1.69 24.39 -14.44
N GLN A 74 -0.83 23.84 -15.29
CA GLN A 74 0.10 24.67 -16.09
C GLN A 74 -0.56 25.26 -17.34
N GLN A 75 -1.56 24.59 -17.92
CA GLN A 75 -2.24 25.09 -19.13
C GLN A 75 -3.26 26.21 -18.84
N THR A 76 -3.83 26.28 -17.64
CA THR A 76 -4.78 27.36 -17.29
C THR A 76 -4.10 28.71 -17.03
N ASN A 77 -2.77 28.72 -16.86
CA ASN A 77 -2.02 29.94 -16.58
C ASN A 77 -1.45 30.61 -17.85
N GLU A 78 -1.46 29.93 -19.00
CA GLU A 78 -0.92 30.47 -20.26
C GLU A 78 -1.99 31.19 -21.11
N SER A 79 -3.29 30.92 -20.90
CA SER A 79 -4.39 31.56 -21.66
C SER A 79 -4.83 32.93 -21.12
N SER A 80 -4.07 33.55 -20.21
CA SER A 80 -4.45 34.81 -19.57
C SER A 80 -3.48 35.97 -19.85
N HIS A 81 -2.61 35.84 -20.86
CA HIS A 81 -1.78 36.92 -21.41
C HIS A 81 -2.00 37.09 -22.91
#